data_AF-A0A5M5PT53-F1
#
_entry.id   AF-A0A5M5PT53-F1
#
_cell.length_a   1.000
_cell.length_b   1.000
_cell.length_c   1.000
_cell.angle_alpha   90.00
_cell.angle_beta   90.00
_cell.angle_gamma   90.00
#
_symmetry.space_group_name_H-M   'P 1'
#
loop_
_entity.id
_entity.type
_entity.pdbx_description
1 polymer ?
#
loop_
_entity_poly.entity_id
_entity_poly.type
_entity_poly.pdbx_seq_one_letter_code
_entity_poly.pdbx_strand_id
1 'polypeptide(L)'
;MMILRDNTKYSSTSDNLEEFLALQNIANCKISELLEENGNNLLIYPHSFCECEDEAGKQYLLSLQTSWDGKQCTKALLETGNIVGFIGVNGLSVSIHSRFSKNATEDLFLHYMLQKVLCINIVNLLHGTTDKQIFDFLLYLFPKLLNEALVQGIYKEYQRNEYNNANVRGTIDINRHLKLNLPFNGRVAYRTREFSHDNHVTELIRHTIEYISKTIFGKALLENDAETRTSVAQIVSATPHYSRQEREKIIKSNLKAINHPYFSRYTPLQKLCLRILRHERIKYGLKEDKIYGILFDVSYLWEEYLATILTKQRFEHPNNKKGKERIYLAKQNRFPRYPDFYREYDGVIIDAKYKTEIDKRDDVNQILTYMYRLKGKYGIFIQPSNGEYRKKTYDLLGYGAENDAKLQAYLYPIPQNVSDYKRFVEKIMESENLLSMQFQPQ
;
A
#
# COMPACT_ATOMS: atom_id res chain seq x y z
N MET A 1 18.73 5.05 15.72
CA MET A 1 17.65 5.04 14.70
C MET A 1 17.96 6.16 13.72
N MET A 2 18.13 5.82 12.44
CA MET A 2 18.48 6.76 11.39
C MET A 2 17.19 7.33 10.78
N ILE A 3 17.11 8.65 10.61
CA ILE A 3 15.95 9.32 10.02
C ILE A 3 16.40 9.96 8.70
N LEU A 4 15.77 9.54 7.61
CA LEU A 4 15.99 10.03 6.26
C LEU A 4 14.71 10.65 5.72
N ARG A 5 14.84 11.32 4.58
CA ARG A 5 13.75 11.90 3.81
C ARG A 5 13.79 11.31 2.41
N ASP A 6 12.64 11.11 1.79
CA ASP A 6 12.54 10.70 0.39
C ASP A 6 13.20 11.72 -0.57
N ASN A 7 13.59 11.26 -1.76
CA ASN A 7 14.18 12.08 -2.83
C ASN A 7 15.30 13.03 -2.35
N THR A 8 16.14 12.59 -1.42
CA THR A 8 17.17 13.41 -0.77
C THR A 8 18.54 12.76 -0.87
N LYS A 9 19.57 13.59 -1.12
CA LYS A 9 20.98 13.19 -1.17
C LYS A 9 21.67 13.54 0.14
N TYR A 10 22.41 12.58 0.69
CA TYR A 10 23.17 12.70 1.93
C TYR A 10 24.64 12.38 1.67
N SER A 11 25.53 13.27 2.08
CA SER A 11 26.97 12.99 2.11
C SER A 11 27.37 12.53 3.51
N SER A 12 28.20 11.49 3.59
CA SER A 12 28.75 11.03 4.85
C SER A 12 29.68 12.08 5.46
N THR A 13 29.63 12.20 6.78
CA THR A 13 30.66 12.80 7.63
C THR A 13 31.51 11.68 8.25
N SER A 14 32.61 12.04 8.91
CA SER A 14 33.43 11.07 9.67
C SER A 14 32.62 10.26 10.69
N ASP A 15 31.56 10.86 11.23
CA ASP A 15 30.82 10.32 12.37
C ASP A 15 29.65 9.40 11.95
N ASN A 16 29.18 9.48 10.71
CA ASN A 16 28.03 8.70 10.21
C ASN A 16 28.39 7.71 9.09
N LEU A 17 29.68 7.61 8.74
CA LEU A 17 30.15 6.76 7.65
C LEU A 17 29.83 5.28 7.91
N GLU A 18 30.05 4.81 9.14
CA GLU A 18 29.73 3.43 9.54
C GLU A 18 28.22 3.13 9.45
N GLU A 19 27.37 4.10 9.80
CA GLU A 19 25.91 3.96 9.67
C GLU A 19 25.49 3.82 8.20
N PHE A 20 26.12 4.57 7.29
CA PHE A 20 25.84 4.49 5.85
C PHE A 20 26.31 3.16 5.27
N LEU A 21 27.49 2.67 5.70
CA LEU A 21 28.02 1.39 5.27
C LEU A 21 27.16 0.21 5.79
N ALA A 22 26.54 0.33 6.96
CA ALA A 22 25.59 -0.67 7.46
C ALA A 22 24.35 -0.85 6.56
N LEU A 23 24.02 0.15 5.71
CA LEU A 23 22.93 0.07 4.73
C LEU A 23 23.30 -0.66 3.44
N GLN A 24 24.55 -1.07 3.26
CA GLN A 24 25.02 -1.67 2.00
C GLN A 24 24.23 -2.93 1.60
N ASN A 25 23.67 -3.66 2.57
CA ASN A 25 22.85 -4.85 2.34
C ASN A 25 21.46 -4.55 1.74
N ILE A 26 21.01 -3.30 1.80
CA ILE A 26 19.71 -2.88 1.24
C ILE A 26 19.83 -1.76 0.20
N ALA A 27 20.99 -1.10 0.13
CA ALA A 27 21.27 -0.11 -0.87
C ALA A 27 21.64 -0.77 -2.21
N ASN A 28 21.26 -0.12 -3.31
CA ASN A 28 21.42 -0.60 -4.67
C ASN A 28 20.74 -1.95 -4.96
N CYS A 29 19.87 -2.44 -4.06
CA CYS A 29 19.00 -3.58 -4.29
C CYS A 29 17.68 -3.11 -4.87
N LYS A 30 17.17 -3.83 -5.88
CA LYS A 30 15.86 -3.51 -6.45
C LYS A 30 14.75 -3.90 -5.47
N ILE A 31 13.65 -3.17 -5.52
CA ILE A 31 12.46 -3.48 -4.72
C ILE A 31 11.97 -4.92 -4.96
N SER A 32 12.00 -5.40 -6.21
CA SER A 32 11.61 -6.79 -6.53
C SER A 32 12.48 -7.84 -5.84
N GLU A 33 13.79 -7.61 -5.80
CA GLU A 33 14.76 -8.55 -5.18
C GLU A 33 14.53 -8.66 -3.67
N LEU A 34 14.30 -7.51 -3.01
CA LEU A 34 14.00 -7.47 -1.57
C LEU A 34 12.68 -8.17 -1.20
N LEU A 35 11.72 -8.21 -2.13
CA LEU A 35 10.41 -8.85 -1.95
C LEU A 35 10.43 -10.36 -2.24
N GLU A 36 11.29 -10.82 -3.15
CA GLU A 36 11.43 -12.23 -3.54
C GLU A 36 12.29 -13.05 -2.59
N GLU A 37 13.21 -12.42 -1.85
CA GLU A 37 14.06 -13.08 -0.88
C GLU A 37 13.25 -13.76 0.24
N ASN A 38 13.19 -15.10 0.17
CA ASN A 38 12.52 -15.98 1.11
C ASN A 38 13.09 -15.81 2.53
N GLY A 39 12.54 -14.89 3.31
CA GLY A 39 12.96 -14.62 4.68
C GLY A 39 12.72 -13.19 5.14
N ASN A 40 12.61 -12.24 4.21
CA ASN A 40 12.39 -10.84 4.50
C ASN A 40 10.93 -10.57 4.91
N ASN A 41 10.75 -9.89 6.03
CA ASN A 41 9.46 -9.41 6.50
C ASN A 41 9.26 -7.95 6.08
N LEU A 42 9.46 -7.63 4.79
CA LEU A 42 9.27 -6.28 4.23
C LEU A 42 7.94 -6.18 3.46
N LEU A 43 7.10 -5.19 3.77
CA LEU A 43 5.93 -4.84 2.96
C LEU A 43 6.23 -3.53 2.27
N ILE A 44 5.93 -3.44 0.98
CA ILE A 44 6.04 -2.23 0.18
C ILE A 44 4.68 -2.03 -0.49
N TYR A 45 3.90 -1.06 -0.04
CA TYR A 45 2.60 -0.76 -0.64
C TYR A 45 2.78 0.19 -1.84
N PRO A 46 2.12 -0.08 -2.99
CA PRO A 46 1.19 -1.18 -3.28
C PRO A 46 1.87 -2.48 -3.76
N HIS A 47 3.17 -2.44 -4.07
CA HIS A 47 3.95 -3.47 -4.78
C HIS A 47 3.92 -4.88 -4.17
N SER A 48 3.73 -5.02 -2.86
CA SER A 48 3.61 -6.30 -2.16
C SER A 48 2.23 -6.96 -2.28
N PHE A 49 1.24 -6.24 -2.78
CA PHE A 49 -0.17 -6.63 -2.75
C PHE A 49 -0.81 -6.71 -4.13
N CYS A 50 -0.18 -6.12 -5.13
CA CYS A 50 -0.58 -6.22 -6.54
C CYS A 50 0.59 -6.81 -7.33
N GLU A 51 0.30 -7.60 -8.37
CA GLU A 51 1.27 -7.85 -9.44
C GLU A 51 1.52 -6.50 -10.12
N CYS A 52 2.52 -5.76 -9.64
CA CYS A 52 2.96 -4.54 -10.28
C CYS A 52 3.86 -4.93 -11.45
N GLU A 53 3.31 -4.91 -12.66
CA GLU A 53 4.08 -4.83 -13.92
C GLU A 53 4.69 -3.43 -14.13
N ASP A 54 4.54 -2.53 -13.16
CA ASP A 54 5.09 -1.18 -13.23
C ASP A 54 6.62 -1.19 -13.05
N GLU A 55 7.30 -0.25 -13.74
CA GLU A 55 8.75 0.01 -13.64
C GLU A 55 9.23 0.25 -12.18
N ALA A 56 8.32 0.47 -11.24
CA ALA A 56 8.60 0.66 -9.81
C ALA A 56 9.34 -0.53 -9.17
N GLY A 57 9.11 -1.77 -9.62
CA GLY A 57 9.89 -2.93 -9.15
C GLY A 57 11.39 -2.84 -9.48
N LYS A 58 11.75 -2.05 -10.49
CA LYS A 58 13.14 -1.80 -10.91
C LYS A 58 13.82 -0.67 -10.15
N GLN A 59 13.07 0.10 -9.35
CA GLN A 59 13.63 1.18 -8.55
C GLN A 59 14.44 0.60 -7.39
N TYR A 60 15.52 1.30 -7.05
CA TYR A 60 16.31 1.03 -5.86
C TYR A 60 15.63 1.61 -4.63
N LEU A 61 15.62 0.87 -3.52
CA LEU A 61 15.12 1.39 -2.24
C LEU A 61 15.94 2.61 -1.78
N LEU A 62 17.26 2.45 -1.84
CA LEU A 62 18.29 3.43 -1.52
C LEU A 62 19.40 3.24 -2.54
N SER A 63 20.10 4.30 -2.94
CA SER A 63 21.36 4.19 -3.67
C SER A 63 22.51 4.59 -2.75
N LEU A 64 23.59 3.81 -2.76
CA LEU A 64 24.78 4.07 -1.95
C LEU A 64 26.01 4.01 -2.85
N GLN A 65 26.71 5.12 -2.95
CA GLN A 65 27.98 5.23 -3.66
C GLN A 65 29.10 5.43 -2.65
N THR A 66 30.11 4.56 -2.67
CA THR A 66 31.25 4.62 -1.74
C THR A 66 32.54 4.91 -2.49
N SER A 67 33.36 5.80 -1.95
CA SER A 67 34.73 6.05 -2.38
C SER A 67 35.72 5.46 -1.38
N TRP A 68 36.78 4.83 -1.89
CA TRP A 68 37.75 4.07 -1.10
C TRP A 68 39.16 4.57 -1.37
N ASP A 69 39.97 4.68 -0.32
CA ASP A 69 41.42 4.83 -0.40
C ASP A 69 42.08 3.62 0.27
N GLY A 70 42.65 2.73 -0.55
CA GLY A 70 43.10 1.41 -0.09
C GLY A 70 41.96 0.59 0.51
N LYS A 71 42.08 0.26 1.81
CA LYS A 71 41.06 -0.50 2.57
C LYS A 71 40.09 0.38 3.36
N GLN A 72 40.29 1.70 3.36
CA GLN A 72 39.47 2.63 4.12
C GLN A 72 38.44 3.29 3.21
N CYS A 73 37.16 3.23 3.59
CA CYS A 73 36.15 4.06 2.94
C CYS A 73 36.37 5.51 3.38
N THR A 74 36.48 6.43 2.43
CA THR A 74 36.74 7.85 2.70
C THR A 74 35.48 8.70 2.57
N LYS A 75 34.50 8.24 1.78
CA LYS A 75 33.23 8.95 1.55
C LYS A 75 32.14 7.98 1.12
N ALA A 76 30.95 8.19 1.64
CA ALA A 76 29.72 7.56 1.17
C ALA A 76 28.69 8.64 0.79
N LEU A 77 28.01 8.43 -0.33
CA LEU A 77 26.89 9.23 -0.80
C LEU A 77 25.65 8.34 -0.82
N LEU A 78 24.66 8.69 -0.01
CA LEU A 78 23.39 7.99 0.09
C LEU A 78 22.31 8.82 -0.60
N GLU A 79 21.49 8.20 -1.44
CA GLU A 79 20.33 8.83 -2.09
C GLU A 79 19.09 7.98 -1.86
N THR A 80 18.02 8.62 -1.41
CA THR A 80 16.69 8.01 -1.23
C THR A 80 15.82 8.25 -2.46
N GLY A 81 14.99 7.27 -2.81
CA GLY A 81 14.01 7.38 -3.90
C GLY A 81 12.63 7.82 -3.42
N ASN A 82 11.60 7.36 -4.14
CA ASN A 82 10.17 7.59 -3.85
C ASN A 82 9.60 6.62 -2.80
N ILE A 83 10.43 6.11 -1.89
CA ILE A 83 10.00 5.14 -0.89
C ILE A 83 10.11 5.76 0.49
N VAL A 84 9.00 5.75 1.24
CA VAL A 84 8.92 6.19 2.64
C VAL A 84 8.45 5.06 3.54
N GLY A 85 8.64 5.20 4.84
CA GLY A 85 8.22 4.25 5.86
C GLY A 85 9.39 3.78 6.70
N PHE A 86 9.32 2.56 7.21
CA PHE A 86 10.28 2.02 8.15
C PHE A 86 10.89 0.72 7.65
N ILE A 87 12.21 0.60 7.83
CA ILE A 87 12.97 -0.61 7.57
C ILE A 87 13.97 -0.88 8.70
N GLY A 88 13.92 -2.09 9.24
CA GLY A 88 14.91 -2.64 10.16
C GLY A 88 15.79 -3.65 9.45
N VAL A 89 17.10 -3.52 9.63
CA VAL A 89 18.17 -4.33 9.03
C VAL A 89 19.26 -4.53 10.06
N ASN A 90 19.62 -5.78 10.38
CA ASN A 90 20.79 -6.11 11.22
C ASN A 90 20.90 -5.29 12.52
N GLY A 91 19.77 -5.07 13.20
CA GLY A 91 19.70 -4.24 14.42
C GLY A 91 19.66 -2.72 14.18
N LEU A 92 19.99 -2.25 12.97
CA LEU A 92 19.76 -0.88 12.54
C LEU A 92 18.27 -0.67 12.20
N SER A 93 17.76 0.49 12.58
CA SER A 93 16.40 0.93 12.29
C SER A 93 16.44 2.25 11.53
N VAL A 94 15.87 2.25 10.33
CA VAL A 94 15.82 3.40 9.42
C VAL A 94 14.36 3.79 9.21
N SER A 95 14.05 5.07 9.43
CA SER A 95 12.77 5.67 9.08
C SER A 95 12.99 6.66 7.95
N ILE A 96 12.34 6.47 6.81
CA ILE A 96 12.36 7.38 5.67
C ILE A 96 11.04 8.15 5.68
N HIS A 97 11.08 9.44 5.98
CA HIS A 97 9.91 10.30 6.01
C HIS A 97 9.75 10.99 4.65
N SER A 98 8.58 11.54 4.40
CA SER A 98 8.39 12.52 3.35
C SER A 98 9.29 13.75 3.59
N ARG A 99 9.83 14.32 2.52
CA ARG A 99 10.57 15.59 2.52
C ARG A 99 9.76 16.77 3.03
N PHE A 100 8.45 16.63 3.13
CA PHE A 100 7.55 17.60 3.74
C PHE A 100 7.48 17.48 5.28
N SER A 101 8.15 16.49 5.86
CA SER A 101 8.35 16.32 7.32
C SER A 101 9.61 17.07 7.78
N LYS A 102 9.43 18.29 8.31
CA LYS A 102 10.54 19.05 8.91
C LYS A 102 10.91 18.55 10.30
N ASN A 103 9.93 18.11 11.09
CA ASN A 103 10.17 17.56 12.42
C ASN A 103 10.58 16.08 12.31
N ALA A 104 11.52 15.66 13.16
CA ALA A 104 12.02 14.29 13.20
C ALA A 104 11.00 13.30 13.79
N THR A 105 9.96 13.79 14.44
CA THR A 105 9.05 12.96 15.24
C THR A 105 7.88 12.38 14.45
N GLU A 106 7.31 13.10 13.49
CA GLU A 106 6.04 12.72 12.85
C GLU A 106 5.92 13.22 11.40
N ASP A 107 5.54 12.31 10.49
CA ASP A 107 5.25 12.62 9.09
C ASP A 107 3.73 12.81 8.87
N LEU A 108 3.26 14.02 9.20
CA LEU A 108 1.84 14.37 9.11
C LEU A 108 1.28 14.23 7.69
N PHE A 109 2.10 14.50 6.67
CA PHE A 109 1.66 14.45 5.28
C PHE A 109 1.47 13.02 4.79
N LEU A 110 2.41 12.12 5.09
CA LEU A 110 2.24 10.69 4.80
C LEU A 110 1.00 10.12 5.48
N HIS A 111 0.81 10.43 6.77
CA HIS A 111 -0.39 10.01 7.50
C HIS A 111 -1.67 10.50 6.82
N TYR A 112 -1.71 11.77 6.41
CA TYR A 112 -2.86 12.33 5.71
C TYR A 112 -3.13 11.69 4.34
N MET A 113 -2.09 11.50 3.52
CA MET A 113 -2.22 10.83 2.22
C MET A 113 -2.75 9.41 2.40
N LEU A 114 -2.20 8.64 3.34
CA LEU A 114 -2.65 7.28 3.63
C LEU A 114 -4.11 7.24 4.08
N GLN A 115 -4.52 8.15 4.97
CA GLN A 115 -5.93 8.23 5.39
C GLN A 115 -6.86 8.47 4.20
N LYS A 116 -6.52 9.40 3.31
CA LYS A 116 -7.35 9.71 2.13
C LYS A 116 -7.39 8.56 1.13
N VAL A 117 -6.22 8.04 0.75
CA VAL A 117 -6.08 6.96 -0.25
C VAL A 117 -6.73 5.66 0.22
N LEU A 118 -6.65 5.36 1.52
CA LEU A 118 -7.23 4.15 2.11
C LEU A 118 -8.66 4.38 2.63
N CYS A 119 -9.24 5.56 2.39
CA CYS A 119 -10.60 5.95 2.80
C CYS A 119 -10.87 5.85 4.31
N ILE A 120 -9.87 6.18 5.13
CA ILE A 120 -9.92 6.11 6.60
C ILE A 120 -10.33 7.46 7.18
N ASN A 121 -11.54 7.53 7.74
CA ASN A 121 -12.17 8.69 8.36
C ASN A 121 -11.93 8.74 9.88
N ILE A 122 -10.67 8.66 10.33
CA ILE A 122 -10.33 8.74 11.76
C ILE A 122 -9.79 10.13 12.07
N VAL A 123 -10.68 10.98 12.61
CA VAL A 123 -10.40 12.40 12.92
C VAL A 123 -9.47 12.57 14.14
N ASN A 124 -9.37 11.57 15.02
CA ASN A 124 -8.55 11.61 16.23
C ASN A 124 -7.51 10.50 16.22
N LEU A 125 -6.38 10.73 15.57
CA LEU A 125 -5.17 9.94 15.79
C LEU A 125 -4.59 10.29 17.16
N LEU A 126 -4.56 9.31 18.07
CA LEU A 126 -3.77 9.41 19.29
C LEU A 126 -2.32 9.04 18.93
N HIS A 127 -1.51 10.06 18.72
CA HIS A 127 -0.12 9.91 18.30
C HIS A 127 0.74 9.33 19.43
N GLY A 128 1.58 8.36 19.07
CA GLY A 128 2.49 7.68 19.99
C GLY A 128 3.93 7.65 19.47
N THR A 129 4.82 6.99 20.21
CA THR A 129 6.24 6.77 19.84
C THR A 129 6.41 6.14 18.46
N THR A 130 7.61 6.21 17.86
CA THR A 130 7.91 5.70 16.51
C THR A 130 7.47 4.25 16.27
N ASP A 131 7.62 3.36 17.27
CA ASP A 131 7.11 1.99 17.24
C ASP A 131 5.58 1.87 17.13
N LYS A 132 4.84 2.85 17.65
CA LYS A 132 3.39 2.94 17.53
C LYS A 132 3.00 3.43 16.13
N GLN A 133 3.72 4.40 15.57
CA GLN A 133 3.48 4.92 14.22
C GLN A 133 3.64 3.85 13.13
N ILE A 134 4.68 3.02 13.21
CA ILE A 134 4.91 1.88 12.30
C ILE A 134 3.75 0.88 12.36
N PHE A 135 3.29 0.61 13.57
CA PHE A 135 2.15 -0.27 13.79
C PHE A 135 0.86 0.32 13.21
N ASP A 136 0.64 1.63 13.38
CA ASP A 136 -0.54 2.32 12.82
C ASP A 136 -0.58 2.22 11.29
N PHE A 137 0.57 2.31 10.61
CA PHE A 137 0.66 2.12 9.15
C PHE A 137 0.24 0.73 8.67
N LEU A 138 0.62 -0.33 9.39
CA LEU A 138 0.17 -1.69 9.08
C LEU A 138 -1.35 -1.83 9.26
N LEU A 139 -1.88 -1.20 10.31
CA LEU A 139 -3.31 -1.25 10.58
C LEU A 139 -4.12 -0.57 9.47
N TYR A 140 -3.69 0.58 8.95
CA TYR A 140 -4.40 1.29 7.87
C TYR A 140 -4.71 0.43 6.64
N LEU A 141 -3.85 -0.52 6.31
CA LEU A 141 -4.05 -1.40 5.15
C LEU A 141 -5.13 -2.46 5.38
N PHE A 142 -5.48 -2.75 6.63
CA PHE A 142 -6.33 -3.89 6.99
C PHE A 142 -7.76 -3.76 6.45
N PRO A 143 -8.52 -2.66 6.67
CA PRO A 143 -9.88 -2.53 6.14
C PRO A 143 -9.95 -2.69 4.62
N LYS A 144 -9.02 -2.04 3.90
CA LYS A 144 -8.95 -2.10 2.44
C LYS A 144 -8.76 -3.53 1.95
N LEU A 145 -7.74 -4.24 2.46
CA LEU A 145 -7.47 -5.62 2.04
C LEU A 145 -8.58 -6.60 2.47
N LEU A 146 -9.24 -6.34 3.60
CA LEU A 146 -10.39 -7.12 4.04
C LEU A 146 -11.57 -7.01 3.06
N ASN A 147 -11.94 -5.78 2.70
CA ASN A 147 -13.04 -5.52 1.77
C ASN A 147 -12.71 -6.09 0.39
N GLU A 148 -11.50 -5.84 -0.13
CA GLU A 148 -11.07 -6.37 -1.42
C GLU A 148 -11.12 -7.91 -1.49
N ALA A 149 -10.74 -8.59 -0.40
CA ALA A 149 -10.82 -10.04 -0.30
C ALA A 149 -12.27 -10.53 -0.27
N LEU A 150 -13.14 -9.90 0.51
CA LEU A 150 -14.54 -10.30 0.65
C LEU A 150 -15.41 -10.00 -0.58
N VAL A 151 -14.97 -9.15 -1.51
CA VAL A 151 -15.57 -9.05 -2.85
C VAL A 151 -15.52 -10.41 -3.59
N GLN A 152 -14.55 -11.28 -3.30
CA GLN A 152 -14.52 -12.65 -3.82
C GLN A 152 -15.45 -13.60 -3.04
N GLY A 153 -16.11 -13.14 -1.98
CA GLY A 153 -16.87 -13.95 -1.03
C GLY A 153 -15.99 -14.52 0.07
N ILE A 154 -16.62 -15.08 1.12
CA ILE A 154 -15.91 -15.63 2.28
C ILE A 154 -15.07 -16.84 1.84
N TYR A 155 -13.77 -16.80 2.14
CA TYR A 155 -12.85 -17.89 1.87
C TYR A 155 -13.39 -19.21 2.41
N LYS A 156 -13.31 -20.25 1.57
CA LYS A 156 -13.73 -21.61 1.91
C LYS A 156 -12.78 -22.61 1.32
N GLU A 157 -12.56 -23.67 2.06
CA GLU A 157 -11.74 -24.80 1.63
C GLU A 157 -12.47 -26.11 1.94
N TYR A 158 -12.07 -27.18 1.22
CA TYR A 158 -12.58 -28.51 1.49
C TYR A 158 -11.95 -29.04 2.77
N GLN A 159 -12.78 -29.27 3.78
CA GLN A 159 -12.38 -30.00 4.98
C GLN A 159 -12.97 -31.41 4.96
N ARG A 160 -12.18 -32.37 5.43
CA ARG A 160 -12.62 -33.76 5.54
C ARG A 160 -13.27 -33.96 6.90
N ASN A 161 -14.58 -34.12 6.88
CA ASN A 161 -15.37 -34.32 8.08
C ASN A 161 -15.77 -35.79 8.25
N GLU A 162 -16.00 -36.16 9.49
CA GLU A 162 -15.98 -37.52 9.98
C GLU A 162 -17.24 -37.78 10.83
N TYR A 163 -18.31 -38.30 10.24
CA TYR A 163 -19.62 -38.42 10.88
C TYR A 163 -19.97 -39.86 11.27
N ASN A 164 -20.88 -40.02 12.24
CA ASN A 164 -21.51 -41.30 12.57
C ASN A 164 -23.01 -41.10 12.85
N ASN A 165 -23.82 -41.13 11.82
CA ASN A 165 -25.27 -40.91 11.90
C ASN A 165 -26.01 -41.73 10.83
N ALA A 166 -27.35 -41.64 10.77
CA ALA A 166 -28.17 -42.39 9.81
C ALA A 166 -28.15 -41.80 8.38
N ASN A 167 -27.76 -40.54 8.22
CA ASN A 167 -27.83 -39.80 6.96
C ASN A 167 -26.49 -39.86 6.22
N VAL A 168 -26.18 -41.01 5.63
CA VAL A 168 -24.88 -41.24 4.97
C VAL A 168 -24.66 -40.28 3.81
N ARG A 169 -23.51 -39.60 3.81
CA ARG A 169 -23.05 -38.72 2.74
C ARG A 169 -21.58 -38.98 2.45
N GLY A 170 -21.21 -39.36 1.23
CA GLY A 170 -19.82 -39.62 0.88
C GLY A 170 -19.36 -41.05 1.20
N THR A 171 -18.08 -41.22 1.56
CA THR A 171 -17.41 -42.52 1.64
C THR A 171 -17.51 -43.14 3.03
N ILE A 172 -18.03 -44.36 3.14
CA ILE A 172 -18.12 -45.10 4.42
C ILE A 172 -16.72 -45.45 4.93
N ASP A 173 -16.47 -45.20 6.22
CA ASP A 173 -15.25 -45.61 6.91
C ASP A 173 -15.51 -46.97 7.59
N ILE A 174 -15.18 -48.05 6.89
CA ILE A 174 -15.47 -49.42 7.34
C ILE A 174 -14.83 -49.70 8.70
N ASN A 175 -13.57 -49.32 8.89
CA ASN A 175 -12.85 -49.55 10.14
C ASN A 175 -13.50 -48.84 11.31
N ARG A 176 -13.88 -47.57 11.13
CA ARG A 176 -14.54 -46.80 12.18
C ARG A 176 -15.98 -47.26 12.41
N HIS A 177 -16.68 -47.69 11.36
CA HIS A 177 -18.04 -48.21 11.46
C HIS A 177 -18.11 -49.50 12.26
N LEU A 178 -17.21 -50.45 12.00
CA LEU A 178 -17.12 -51.71 12.76
C LEU A 178 -16.82 -51.44 14.25
N LYS A 179 -15.95 -50.47 14.56
CA LYS A 179 -15.61 -50.12 15.95
C LYS A 179 -16.76 -49.48 16.73
N LEU A 180 -17.57 -48.64 16.08
CA LEU A 180 -18.57 -47.81 16.77
C LEU A 180 -19.99 -48.37 16.73
N ASN A 181 -20.29 -49.20 15.74
CA ASN A 181 -21.67 -49.62 15.44
C ASN A 181 -21.78 -51.15 15.35
N LEU A 182 -21.00 -51.89 16.14
CA LEU A 182 -21.22 -53.32 16.37
C LEU A 182 -21.61 -53.58 17.83
N PRO A 183 -22.78 -54.20 18.10
CA PRO A 183 -23.84 -54.52 17.15
C PRO A 183 -24.48 -53.27 16.52
N PHE A 184 -25.09 -53.42 15.33
CA PHE A 184 -25.62 -52.29 14.55
C PHE A 184 -26.67 -51.50 15.31
N ASN A 185 -26.47 -50.19 15.38
CA ASN A 185 -27.27 -49.25 16.17
C ASN A 185 -28.02 -48.23 15.30
N GLY A 186 -28.16 -48.47 13.99
CA GLY A 186 -28.82 -47.55 13.06
C GLY A 186 -27.96 -46.39 12.56
N ARG A 187 -26.68 -46.31 12.91
CA ARG A 187 -25.75 -45.27 12.46
C ARG A 187 -24.65 -45.85 11.58
N VAL A 188 -24.16 -45.05 10.64
CA VAL A 188 -23.07 -45.43 9.75
C VAL A 188 -21.94 -44.42 9.90
N ALA A 189 -20.71 -44.91 10.09
CA ALA A 189 -19.54 -44.04 10.16
C ALA A 189 -19.02 -43.78 8.75
N TYR A 190 -18.96 -42.52 8.36
CA TYR A 190 -18.56 -42.12 7.01
C TYR A 190 -17.74 -40.83 7.03
N ARG A 191 -17.08 -40.57 5.90
CA ARG A 191 -16.26 -39.39 5.66
C ARG A 191 -16.76 -38.66 4.44
N THR A 192 -16.87 -37.35 4.56
CA THR A 192 -17.28 -36.47 3.46
C THR A 192 -16.32 -35.30 3.36
N ARG A 193 -16.24 -34.71 2.17
CA ARG A 193 -15.52 -33.46 1.93
C ARG A 193 -16.56 -32.37 1.78
N GLU A 194 -16.57 -31.44 2.72
CA GLU A 194 -17.52 -30.35 2.74
C GLU A 194 -16.75 -29.03 2.76
N PHE A 195 -17.36 -28.01 2.16
CA PHE A 195 -16.81 -26.66 2.24
C PHE A 195 -16.97 -26.14 3.67
N SER A 196 -15.86 -25.71 4.26
CA SER A 196 -15.88 -24.98 5.53
C SER A 196 -15.42 -23.54 5.33
N HIS A 197 -16.22 -22.62 5.86
CA HIS A 197 -15.83 -21.22 6.02
C HIS A 197 -15.05 -20.99 7.32
N ASP A 198 -15.17 -21.89 8.29
CA ASP A 198 -14.38 -21.87 9.51
C ASP A 198 -13.10 -22.68 9.27
N ASN A 199 -12.04 -21.97 8.88
CA ASN A 199 -10.78 -22.56 8.44
C ASN A 199 -9.60 -21.70 8.90
N HIS A 200 -8.38 -22.17 8.64
CA HIS A 200 -7.19 -21.50 9.16
C HIS A 200 -7.05 -20.05 8.67
N VAL A 201 -7.49 -19.71 7.47
CA VAL A 201 -7.36 -18.35 6.90
C VAL A 201 -8.39 -17.41 7.53
N THR A 202 -9.65 -17.82 7.59
CA THR A 202 -10.72 -17.01 8.19
C THR A 202 -10.50 -16.83 9.68
N GLU A 203 -10.03 -17.86 10.39
CA GLU A 203 -9.60 -17.78 11.78
C GLU A 203 -8.42 -16.80 11.97
N LEU A 204 -7.44 -16.79 11.06
CA LEU A 204 -6.34 -15.81 11.12
C LEU A 204 -6.86 -14.37 11.02
N ILE A 205 -7.79 -14.14 10.10
CA ILE A 205 -8.43 -12.82 9.93
C ILE A 205 -9.23 -12.47 11.18
N ARG A 206 -10.01 -13.41 11.72
CA ARG A 206 -10.76 -13.25 12.97
C ARG A 206 -9.85 -12.88 14.15
N HIS A 207 -8.74 -13.60 14.33
CA HIS A 207 -7.74 -13.28 15.34
C HIS A 207 -7.13 -11.87 15.16
N THR A 208 -6.95 -11.44 13.91
CA THR A 208 -6.43 -10.10 13.59
C THR A 208 -7.46 -9.03 13.92
N ILE A 209 -8.73 -9.22 13.57
CA ILE A 209 -9.85 -8.33 13.94
C ILE A 209 -9.90 -8.15 15.46
N GLU A 210 -9.88 -9.26 16.22
CA GLU A 210 -9.92 -9.25 17.70
C GLU A 210 -8.66 -8.66 18.34
N TYR A 211 -7.55 -8.64 17.61
CA TYR A 211 -6.33 -7.98 18.05
C TYR A 211 -6.39 -6.47 17.83
N ILE A 212 -6.84 -6.04 16.65
CA ILE A 212 -7.02 -4.62 16.28
C ILE A 212 -8.08 -3.97 17.17
N SER A 213 -9.18 -4.67 17.46
CA SER A 213 -10.30 -4.17 18.28
C SER A 213 -9.94 -3.90 19.75
N LYS A 214 -8.74 -4.27 20.21
CA LYS A 214 -8.29 -3.97 21.59
C LYS A 214 -8.02 -2.49 21.82
N THR A 215 -7.65 -1.75 20.78
CA THR A 215 -7.34 -0.32 20.91
C THR A 215 -8.52 0.52 20.42
N ILE A 216 -8.69 1.71 21.00
CA ILE A 216 -9.74 2.66 20.58
C ILE A 216 -9.58 3.00 19.10
N PHE A 217 -8.33 3.26 18.68
CA PHE A 217 -7.97 3.51 17.30
C PHE A 217 -8.35 2.34 16.37
N GLY A 218 -8.01 1.11 16.75
CA GLY A 218 -8.32 -0.06 15.94
C GLY A 218 -9.82 -0.34 15.85
N LYS A 219 -10.61 -0.06 16.90
CA LYS A 219 -12.09 -0.11 16.81
C LYS A 219 -12.61 0.91 15.80
N ALA A 220 -12.17 2.16 15.90
CA ALA A 220 -12.56 3.20 14.96
C ALA A 220 -12.20 2.84 13.50
N LEU A 221 -11.07 2.17 13.30
CA LEU A 221 -10.64 1.67 12.00
C LEU A 221 -11.53 0.53 11.45
N LEU A 222 -11.93 -0.41 12.29
CA LEU A 222 -12.85 -1.50 11.90
C LEU A 222 -14.29 -1.00 11.71
N GLU A 223 -14.64 0.14 12.30
CA GLU A 223 -15.94 0.79 12.20
C GLU A 223 -15.96 1.97 11.21
N ASN A 224 -14.87 2.15 10.47
CA ASN A 224 -14.59 3.30 9.61
C ASN A 224 -15.73 3.62 8.62
N ASP A 225 -16.33 2.58 8.04
CA ASP A 225 -17.38 2.69 7.04
C ASP A 225 -18.34 1.48 7.11
N ALA A 226 -19.47 1.57 6.40
CA ALA A 226 -20.50 0.54 6.43
C ALA A 226 -20.06 -0.79 5.77
N GLU A 227 -19.21 -0.72 4.75
CA GLU A 227 -18.69 -1.90 4.05
C GLU A 227 -17.75 -2.67 4.99
N THR A 228 -16.77 -2.00 5.59
CA THR A 228 -15.83 -2.60 6.54
C THR A 228 -16.55 -3.25 7.73
N ARG A 229 -17.58 -2.58 8.29
CA ARG A 229 -18.38 -3.17 9.38
C ARG A 229 -19.09 -4.46 8.96
N THR A 230 -19.65 -4.47 7.75
CA THR A 230 -20.31 -5.66 7.20
C THR A 230 -19.29 -6.78 6.98
N SER A 231 -18.14 -6.45 6.40
CA SER A 231 -17.03 -7.37 6.19
C SER A 231 -16.52 -8.02 7.48
N VAL A 232 -16.35 -7.21 8.54
CA VAL A 232 -15.98 -7.71 9.86
C VAL A 232 -17.03 -8.67 10.39
N ALA A 233 -18.32 -8.29 10.35
CA ALA A 233 -19.42 -9.13 10.83
C ALA A 233 -19.51 -10.47 10.08
N GLN A 234 -19.27 -10.47 8.76
CA GLN A 234 -19.22 -11.69 7.95
C GLN A 234 -18.13 -12.65 8.41
N ILE A 235 -16.93 -12.15 8.69
CA ILE A 235 -15.84 -12.99 9.24
C ILE A 235 -16.21 -13.53 10.61
N VAL A 236 -16.73 -12.68 11.51
CA VAL A 236 -17.17 -13.12 12.86
C VAL A 236 -18.18 -14.26 12.77
N SER A 237 -19.18 -14.12 11.90
CA SER A 237 -20.21 -15.13 11.69
C SER A 237 -19.68 -16.41 11.05
N ALA A 238 -18.62 -16.32 10.24
CA ALA A 238 -18.02 -17.45 9.55
C ALA A 238 -17.07 -18.28 10.43
N THR A 239 -16.65 -17.75 11.58
CA THR A 239 -15.71 -18.40 12.53
C THR A 239 -16.36 -18.60 13.91
N PRO A 240 -17.41 -19.44 14.02
CA PRO A 240 -18.09 -19.68 15.30
C PRO A 240 -17.23 -20.43 16.33
N HIS A 241 -16.20 -21.17 15.91
CA HIS A 241 -15.33 -21.93 16.82
C HIS A 241 -14.12 -21.14 17.32
N TYR A 242 -14.08 -19.84 17.04
CA TYR A 242 -12.99 -18.95 17.44
C TYR A 242 -12.60 -19.12 18.91
N SER A 243 -11.31 -19.35 19.15
CA SER A 243 -10.73 -19.42 20.48
C SER A 243 -9.44 -18.61 20.57
N ARG A 244 -9.42 -17.61 21.46
CA ARG A 244 -8.25 -16.75 21.69
C ARG A 244 -6.97 -17.55 21.99
N GLN A 245 -7.09 -18.71 22.63
CA GLN A 245 -5.96 -19.56 23.02
C GLN A 245 -5.30 -20.25 21.81
N GLU A 246 -6.02 -20.39 20.69
CA GLU A 246 -5.50 -21.06 19.50
C GLU A 246 -4.67 -20.14 18.58
N ARG A 247 -4.51 -18.85 18.92
CA ARG A 247 -3.81 -17.85 18.10
C ARG A 247 -2.47 -18.36 17.55
N GLU A 248 -1.66 -18.98 18.40
CA GLU A 248 -0.34 -19.48 17.99
C GLU A 248 -0.40 -20.66 17.02
N LYS A 249 -1.37 -21.54 17.21
CA LYS A 249 -1.63 -22.67 16.30
C LYS A 249 -2.07 -22.14 14.94
N ILE A 250 -2.97 -21.15 14.91
CA ILE A 250 -3.46 -20.50 13.69
C ILE A 250 -2.35 -19.73 12.97
N ILE A 251 -1.49 -19.00 13.69
CA ILE A 251 -0.34 -18.30 13.07
C ILE A 251 0.63 -19.30 12.42
N LYS A 252 0.85 -20.46 13.04
CA LYS A 252 1.71 -21.52 12.48
C LYS A 252 1.09 -22.17 11.25
N SER A 253 -0.21 -22.46 11.25
CA SER A 253 -0.88 -23.06 10.09
C SER A 253 -0.93 -22.14 8.88
N ASN A 254 -0.87 -20.81 9.10
CA ASN A 254 -0.87 -19.81 8.03
C ASN A 254 0.52 -19.37 7.56
N LEU A 255 1.60 -20.01 8.02
CA LEU A 255 2.96 -19.65 7.59
C LEU A 255 3.17 -19.76 6.07
N LYS A 256 2.45 -20.68 5.43
CA LYS A 256 2.44 -20.82 3.98
C LYS A 256 1.33 -19.96 3.39
N ALA A 257 1.70 -19.14 2.41
CA ALA A 257 0.75 -18.37 1.65
C ALA A 257 -0.24 -19.29 0.96
N ILE A 258 -1.52 -18.93 0.99
CA ILE A 258 -2.52 -19.62 0.18
C ILE A 258 -2.24 -19.37 -1.31
N ASN A 259 -2.49 -20.40 -2.11
CA ASN A 259 -2.50 -20.30 -3.56
C ASN A 259 -3.84 -20.87 -4.05
N HIS A 260 -4.80 -19.98 -4.32
CA HIS A 260 -6.12 -20.35 -4.78
C HIS A 260 -6.48 -19.52 -6.03
N PRO A 261 -6.89 -20.14 -7.15
CA PRO A 261 -7.17 -19.42 -8.41
C PRO A 261 -8.23 -18.32 -8.26
N TYR A 262 -9.31 -18.64 -7.53
CA TYR A 262 -10.41 -17.71 -7.29
C TYR A 262 -10.17 -16.75 -6.11
N PHE A 263 -9.75 -17.23 -4.94
CA PHE A 263 -9.51 -16.42 -3.74
C PHE A 263 -8.11 -15.77 -3.69
N SER A 264 -7.64 -15.24 -4.82
CA SER A 264 -6.30 -14.65 -4.93
C SER A 264 -6.08 -13.43 -4.02
N ARG A 265 -7.13 -12.66 -3.71
CA ARG A 265 -7.04 -11.44 -2.88
C ARG A 265 -6.87 -11.73 -1.39
N TYR A 266 -7.12 -12.96 -0.96
CA TYR A 266 -6.87 -13.36 0.43
C TYR A 266 -5.38 -13.51 0.74
N THR A 267 -4.51 -13.74 -0.25
CA THR A 267 -3.06 -13.87 -0.02
C THR A 267 -2.43 -12.57 0.50
N PRO A 268 -2.66 -11.38 -0.12
CA PRO A 268 -2.35 -10.07 0.45
C PRO A 268 -2.76 -9.90 1.91
N LEU A 269 -4.04 -10.19 2.21
CA LEU A 269 -4.63 -10.04 3.54
C LEU A 269 -3.97 -10.98 4.55
N GLN A 270 -3.76 -12.25 4.18
CA GLN A 270 -3.10 -13.25 5.02
C GLN A 270 -1.70 -12.79 5.43
N LYS A 271 -0.90 -12.28 4.46
CA LYS A 271 0.44 -11.73 4.73
C LYS A 271 0.39 -10.56 5.71
N LEU A 272 -0.58 -9.64 5.55
CA LEU A 272 -0.77 -8.52 6.46
C LEU A 272 -1.17 -8.99 7.87
N CYS A 273 -2.15 -9.88 7.98
CA CYS A 273 -2.61 -10.46 9.25
C CYS A 273 -1.47 -11.12 10.03
N LEU A 274 -0.64 -11.92 9.36
CA LEU A 274 0.54 -12.53 9.99
C LEU A 274 1.50 -11.50 10.55
N ARG A 275 1.70 -10.38 9.84
CA ARG A 275 2.60 -9.31 10.29
C ARG A 275 2.03 -8.56 11.49
N ILE A 276 0.76 -8.17 11.44
CA ILE A 276 0.07 -7.52 12.55
C ILE A 276 0.14 -8.41 13.80
N LEU A 277 -0.17 -9.70 13.67
CA LEU A 277 -0.18 -10.64 14.78
C LEU A 277 1.23 -11.05 15.25
N ARG A 278 2.27 -10.95 14.42
CA ARG A 278 3.67 -11.23 14.80
C ARG A 278 4.45 -10.00 15.23
N HIS A 279 3.92 -8.80 15.03
CA HIS A 279 4.58 -7.56 15.43
C HIS A 279 4.94 -7.55 16.92
N GLU A 280 4.12 -8.19 17.77
CA GLU A 280 4.45 -8.41 19.20
C GLU A 280 5.76 -9.18 19.42
N ARG A 281 6.16 -10.07 18.50
CA ARG A 281 7.39 -10.88 18.62
C ARG A 281 8.63 -10.20 18.07
N ILE A 282 8.50 -9.38 17.04
CA ILE A 282 9.64 -8.68 16.43
C ILE A 282 10.26 -7.71 17.45
N LYS A 283 9.46 -7.17 18.37
CA LYS A 283 9.95 -6.37 19.53
C LYS A 283 10.88 -7.12 20.49
N TYR A 284 10.85 -8.46 20.50
CA TYR A 284 11.60 -9.30 21.44
C TYR A 284 12.53 -10.33 20.78
N GLY A 285 12.52 -10.42 19.44
CA GLY A 285 13.27 -11.43 18.69
C GLY A 285 14.24 -10.79 17.72
N LEU A 286 15.37 -10.32 18.23
CA LEU A 286 16.57 -10.03 17.43
C LEU A 286 17.05 -11.33 16.79
N LYS A 287 16.57 -11.64 15.58
CA LYS A 287 17.30 -12.52 14.70
C LYS A 287 18.18 -11.63 13.84
N GLU A 288 19.48 -11.77 14.04
CA GLU A 288 20.50 -11.24 13.13
C GLU A 288 20.19 -11.76 11.70
N ASP A 289 20.42 -10.91 10.69
CA ASP A 289 20.24 -11.17 9.25
C ASP A 289 18.82 -11.16 8.65
N LYS A 290 17.85 -10.45 9.25
CA LYS A 290 16.52 -10.30 8.63
C LYS A 290 16.07 -8.86 8.43
N ILE A 291 15.68 -8.56 7.19
CA ILE A 291 15.02 -7.31 6.82
C ILE A 291 13.56 -7.37 7.28
N TYR A 292 13.09 -6.35 7.97
CA TYR A 292 11.68 -6.19 8.31
C TYR A 292 11.23 -4.75 8.15
N GLY A 293 9.97 -4.52 7.81
CA GLY A 293 9.50 -3.15 7.64
C GLY A 293 8.18 -3.03 6.91
N ILE A 294 7.70 -1.79 6.86
CA ILE A 294 6.59 -1.35 6.02
C ILE A 294 7.02 -0.06 5.32
N LEU A 295 6.87 -0.07 4.01
CA LEU A 295 7.26 1.01 3.12
C LEU A 295 6.11 1.33 2.16
N PHE A 296 6.13 2.53 1.62
CA PHE A 296 5.12 3.07 0.73
C PHE A 296 5.78 3.79 -0.44
N ASP A 297 5.28 3.53 -1.64
CA ASP A 297 5.60 4.32 -2.82
C ASP A 297 4.84 5.65 -2.78
N VAL A 298 5.55 6.74 -2.49
CA VAL A 298 4.92 8.06 -2.36
C VAL A 298 4.52 8.66 -3.70
N SER A 299 5.15 8.26 -4.80
CA SER A 299 4.73 8.72 -6.13
C SER A 299 3.36 8.15 -6.45
N TYR A 300 3.16 6.86 -6.18
CA TYR A 300 1.85 6.22 -6.29
C TYR A 300 0.83 6.81 -5.31
N LEU A 301 1.19 6.99 -4.04
CA LEU A 301 0.28 7.60 -3.06
C LEU A 301 -0.14 9.02 -3.45
N TRP A 302 0.76 9.80 -4.05
CA TRP A 302 0.46 11.14 -4.51
C TRP A 302 -0.58 11.17 -5.63
N GLU A 303 -0.43 10.29 -6.61
CA GLU A 303 -1.39 10.11 -7.70
C GLU A 303 -2.77 9.72 -7.15
N GLU A 304 -2.84 8.67 -6.34
CA GLU A 304 -4.11 8.22 -5.73
C GLU A 304 -4.71 9.28 -4.80
N TYR A 305 -3.89 10.04 -4.09
CA TYR A 305 -4.36 11.17 -3.27
C TYR A 305 -5.06 12.22 -4.14
N LEU A 306 -4.44 12.62 -5.26
CA LEU A 306 -5.06 13.53 -6.22
C LEU A 306 -6.32 12.93 -6.84
N ALA A 307 -6.37 11.61 -7.07
CA ALA A 307 -7.56 10.93 -7.54
C ALA A 307 -8.76 11.14 -6.61
N THR A 308 -8.56 11.19 -5.29
CA THR A 308 -9.65 11.47 -4.31
C THR A 308 -10.29 12.86 -4.46
N ILE A 309 -9.61 13.77 -5.15
CA ILE A 309 -10.03 15.16 -5.41
C ILE A 309 -10.53 15.30 -6.85
N LEU A 310 -9.72 14.90 -7.82
CA LEU A 310 -9.95 15.16 -9.25
C LEU A 310 -11.09 14.31 -9.84
N THR A 311 -11.31 13.08 -9.37
CA THR A 311 -12.43 12.26 -9.84
C THR A 311 -13.79 12.88 -9.51
N LYS A 312 -13.90 13.63 -8.40
CA LYS A 312 -15.10 14.42 -8.05
C LYS A 312 -15.33 15.57 -9.04
N GLN A 313 -14.29 16.03 -9.72
CA GLN A 313 -14.33 17.02 -10.81
C GLN A 313 -14.47 16.37 -12.19
N ARG A 314 -14.90 15.11 -12.26
CA ARG A 314 -15.16 14.34 -13.49
C ARG A 314 -13.92 14.06 -14.34
N PHE A 315 -12.74 14.02 -13.73
CA PHE A 315 -11.57 13.45 -14.40
C PHE A 315 -11.67 11.92 -14.43
N GLU A 316 -11.38 11.34 -15.58
CA GLU A 316 -11.11 9.91 -15.73
C GLU A 316 -9.72 9.63 -15.18
N HIS A 317 -9.58 8.50 -14.49
CA HIS A 317 -8.33 8.05 -13.86
C HIS A 317 -8.00 6.63 -14.35
N PRO A 318 -7.32 6.52 -15.50
CA PRO A 318 -6.99 5.25 -16.13
C PRO A 318 -6.24 4.31 -15.21
N ASN A 319 -6.69 3.07 -15.17
CA ASN A 319 -6.07 2.05 -14.33
C ASN A 319 -5.22 1.11 -15.20
N ASN A 320 -3.91 1.36 -15.23
CA ASN A 320 -2.91 0.51 -15.90
C ASN A 320 -3.03 -0.96 -15.49
N LYS A 321 -3.16 -1.24 -14.18
CA LYS A 321 -3.21 -2.60 -13.59
C LYS A 321 -4.42 -3.40 -14.05
N LYS A 322 -5.57 -2.75 -14.25
CA LYS A 322 -6.81 -3.38 -14.73
C LYS A 322 -7.01 -3.23 -16.24
N GLY A 323 -6.09 -2.56 -16.93
CA GLY A 323 -6.18 -2.25 -18.36
C GLY A 323 -7.43 -1.44 -18.74
N LYS A 324 -7.96 -0.65 -17.80
CA LYS A 324 -9.21 0.11 -17.95
C LYS A 324 -8.92 1.56 -18.35
N GLU A 325 -9.83 2.14 -19.13
CA GLU A 325 -9.81 3.58 -19.49
C GLU A 325 -8.50 4.04 -20.16
N ARG A 326 -7.79 3.11 -20.80
CA ARG A 326 -6.57 3.40 -21.53
C ARG A 326 -6.88 4.14 -22.83
N ILE A 327 -6.00 5.05 -23.22
CA ILE A 327 -6.05 5.69 -24.53
C ILE A 327 -5.13 4.95 -25.51
N TYR A 328 -5.45 4.99 -26.80
CA TYR A 328 -4.63 4.40 -27.84
C TYR A 328 -4.11 5.49 -28.78
N LEU A 329 -2.82 5.42 -29.13
CA LEU A 329 -2.19 6.39 -30.03
C LEU A 329 -2.45 6.09 -31.51
N ALA A 330 -2.88 4.87 -31.83
CA ALA A 330 -3.19 4.46 -33.19
C ALA A 330 -4.46 3.60 -33.28
N LYS A 331 -5.03 3.53 -34.49
CA LYS A 331 -6.19 2.70 -34.81
C LYS A 331 -5.95 1.23 -34.42
N GLN A 332 -7.03 0.46 -34.29
CA GLN A 332 -7.00 -0.95 -33.90
C GLN A 332 -6.39 -1.19 -32.51
N ASN A 333 -6.61 -0.27 -31.56
CA ASN A 333 -6.16 -0.39 -30.18
C ASN A 333 -4.64 -0.64 -30.05
N ARG A 334 -3.85 0.02 -30.91
CA ARG A 334 -2.38 -0.07 -30.91
C ARG A 334 -1.78 1.03 -30.04
N PHE A 335 -0.66 0.70 -29.40
CA PHE A 335 0.12 1.60 -28.52
C PHE A 335 -0.73 2.20 -27.38
N PRO A 336 -1.18 1.36 -26.43
CA PRO A 336 -1.91 1.84 -25.27
C PRO A 336 -1.06 2.80 -24.43
N ARG A 337 -1.72 3.78 -23.83
CA ARG A 337 -1.16 4.72 -22.85
C ARG A 337 -2.15 4.92 -21.72
N TYR A 338 -1.61 5.23 -20.56
CA TYR A 338 -2.35 5.49 -19.34
C TYR A 338 -1.89 6.87 -18.85
N PRO A 339 -2.58 7.95 -19.25
CA PRO A 339 -2.45 9.24 -18.57
C PRO A 339 -2.93 9.09 -17.13
N ASP A 340 -2.34 9.81 -16.19
CA ASP A 340 -2.78 9.76 -14.78
C ASP A 340 -4.22 10.28 -14.67
N PHE A 341 -4.52 11.44 -15.27
CA PHE A 341 -5.88 11.94 -15.34
C PHE A 341 -6.15 12.66 -16.65
N TYR A 342 -7.36 12.52 -17.17
CA TYR A 342 -7.82 13.36 -18.27
C TYR A 342 -9.31 13.64 -18.21
N ARG A 343 -9.72 14.68 -18.92
CA ARG A 343 -11.11 15.09 -19.07
C ARG A 343 -11.33 15.52 -20.51
N GLU A 344 -12.02 14.67 -21.27
CA GLU A 344 -12.06 14.79 -22.73
C GLU A 344 -12.91 15.99 -23.20
N TYR A 345 -13.96 16.37 -22.45
CA TYR A 345 -14.87 17.44 -22.89
C TYR A 345 -14.25 18.84 -22.92
N ASP A 346 -13.28 19.13 -22.05
CA ASP A 346 -12.56 20.41 -22.00
C ASP A 346 -11.07 20.27 -22.33
N GLY A 347 -10.64 19.06 -22.72
CA GLY A 347 -9.29 18.78 -23.18
C GLY A 347 -8.23 19.04 -22.10
N VAL A 348 -8.54 18.74 -20.82
CA VAL A 348 -7.58 18.89 -19.73
C VAL A 348 -6.93 17.55 -19.44
N ILE A 349 -5.59 17.52 -19.47
CA ILE A 349 -4.77 16.36 -19.10
C ILE A 349 -3.93 16.78 -17.89
N ILE A 350 -3.96 15.96 -16.85
CA ILE A 350 -3.17 16.16 -15.64
C ILE A 350 -2.23 14.98 -15.47
N ASP A 351 -0.99 15.31 -15.12
CA ASP A 351 0.07 14.36 -14.84
C ASP A 351 0.64 14.64 -13.43
N ALA A 352 0.52 13.66 -12.55
CA ALA A 352 0.87 13.75 -11.14
C ALA A 352 2.35 13.44 -10.97
N LYS A 353 3.15 14.44 -10.56
CA LYS A 353 4.60 14.28 -10.45
C LYS A 353 5.09 14.53 -9.04
N TYR A 354 5.40 13.46 -8.32
CA TYR A 354 6.04 13.53 -7.00
C TYR A 354 7.55 13.76 -7.12
N LYS A 355 7.95 14.97 -7.52
CA LYS A 355 9.37 15.38 -7.65
C LYS A 355 9.53 16.88 -7.56
N THR A 356 10.76 17.34 -7.31
CA THR A 356 11.06 18.79 -7.19
C THR A 356 11.08 19.48 -8.55
N GLU A 357 11.58 18.79 -9.56
CA GLU A 357 11.78 19.32 -10.90
C GLU A 357 11.16 18.39 -11.94
N ILE A 358 10.55 18.98 -12.96
CA ILE A 358 10.03 18.26 -14.12
C ILE A 358 11.21 18.01 -15.08
N ASP A 359 11.30 16.77 -15.57
CA ASP A 359 12.15 16.43 -16.69
C ASP A 359 11.61 17.12 -17.94
N LYS A 360 12.34 18.15 -18.38
CA LYS A 360 11.96 18.99 -19.53
C LYS A 360 11.87 18.21 -20.84
N ARG A 361 12.42 17.00 -20.90
CA ARG A 361 12.34 16.11 -22.05
C ARG A 361 11.27 15.06 -21.82
N ASP A 362 11.48 14.16 -20.87
CA ASP A 362 10.68 12.93 -20.83
C ASP A 362 9.26 13.17 -20.31
N ASP A 363 9.10 13.94 -19.23
CA ASP A 363 7.76 14.28 -18.72
C ASP A 363 7.00 15.17 -19.69
N VAL A 364 7.69 16.15 -20.28
CA VAL A 364 7.08 17.06 -21.25
C VAL A 364 6.65 16.29 -22.49
N ASN A 365 7.49 15.39 -23.03
CA ASN A 365 7.12 14.54 -24.16
C ASN A 365 5.94 13.62 -23.81
N GLN A 366 5.91 13.09 -22.58
CA GLN A 366 4.82 12.24 -22.11
C GLN A 366 3.49 13.00 -22.13
N ILE A 367 3.39 14.15 -21.45
CA ILE A 367 2.13 14.90 -21.39
C ILE A 367 1.74 15.46 -22.76
N LEU A 368 2.70 15.90 -23.59
CA LEU A 368 2.44 16.36 -24.96
C LEU A 368 1.88 15.23 -25.83
N THR A 369 2.33 13.99 -25.64
CA THR A 369 1.78 12.82 -26.34
C THR A 369 0.29 12.64 -26.00
N TYR A 370 -0.07 12.79 -24.73
CA TYR A 370 -1.46 12.68 -24.28
C TYR A 370 -2.32 13.83 -24.81
N MET A 371 -1.81 15.06 -24.72
CA MET A 371 -2.48 16.23 -25.28
C MET A 371 -2.70 16.07 -26.79
N TYR A 372 -1.71 15.61 -27.55
CA TYR A 372 -1.86 15.38 -28.98
C TYR A 372 -2.97 14.37 -29.28
N ARG A 373 -3.00 13.21 -28.61
CA ARG A 373 -4.06 12.20 -28.81
C ARG A 373 -5.43 12.75 -28.44
N LEU A 374 -5.53 13.43 -27.29
CA LEU A 374 -6.80 13.86 -26.70
C LEU A 374 -7.25 15.22 -27.21
N LYS A 375 -6.51 15.83 -28.15
CA LYS A 375 -6.70 17.22 -28.59
C LYS A 375 -6.75 18.18 -27.39
N GLY A 376 -5.89 17.92 -26.41
CA GLY A 376 -5.85 18.62 -25.14
C GLY A 376 -5.49 20.09 -25.29
N LYS A 377 -6.25 20.94 -24.61
CA LYS A 377 -5.99 22.38 -24.49
C LYS A 377 -5.06 22.69 -23.31
N TYR A 378 -5.14 21.92 -22.23
CA TYR A 378 -4.30 22.14 -21.05
C TYR A 378 -3.61 20.85 -20.64
N GLY A 379 -2.28 20.86 -20.66
CA GLY A 379 -1.46 19.86 -19.99
C GLY A 379 -0.97 20.43 -18.66
N ILE A 380 -1.20 19.74 -17.55
CA ILE A 380 -0.91 20.27 -16.22
C ILE A 380 -0.11 19.26 -15.42
N PHE A 381 1.10 19.63 -15.01
CA PHE A 381 1.82 18.91 -13.97
C PHE A 381 1.34 19.36 -12.60
N ILE A 382 0.98 18.42 -11.73
CA ILE A 382 0.69 18.72 -10.32
C ILE A 382 1.80 18.13 -9.46
N GLN A 383 2.57 19.01 -8.81
CA GLN A 383 3.73 18.66 -7.98
C GLN A 383 3.55 19.15 -6.55
N PRO A 384 3.83 18.33 -5.52
CA PRO A 384 3.77 18.79 -4.14
C PRO A 384 4.98 19.70 -3.84
N SER A 385 4.73 20.78 -3.11
CA SER A 385 5.69 21.84 -2.80
C SER A 385 5.62 22.23 -1.33
N ASN A 386 6.76 22.60 -0.74
CA ASN A 386 6.84 23.13 0.62
C ASN A 386 6.67 24.68 0.67
N GLY A 387 6.58 25.32 -0.50
CA GLY A 387 6.35 26.75 -0.63
C GLY A 387 4.89 27.07 -0.94
N GLU A 388 4.61 28.36 -1.09
CA GLU A 388 3.31 28.84 -1.51
C GLU A 388 2.91 28.30 -2.89
N TYR A 389 1.60 28.33 -3.14
CA TYR A 389 1.03 28.06 -4.45
C TYR A 389 1.75 28.88 -5.53
N ARG A 390 2.21 28.20 -6.57
CA ARG A 390 2.74 28.84 -7.77
C ARG A 390 2.24 28.09 -9.00
N LYS A 391 1.82 28.87 -10.00
CA LYS A 391 1.43 28.37 -11.30
C LYS A 391 2.33 28.99 -12.36
N LYS A 392 3.05 28.14 -13.10
CA LYS A 392 3.77 28.57 -14.31
C LYS A 392 2.99 28.10 -15.52
N THR A 393 2.90 28.94 -16.55
CA THR A 393 2.21 28.63 -17.80
C THR A 393 3.19 28.84 -18.95
N TYR A 394 3.15 27.93 -19.92
CA TYR A 394 3.96 27.94 -21.12
C TYR A 394 3.03 27.74 -22.31
N ASP A 395 3.03 28.69 -23.24
CA ASP A 395 2.28 28.57 -24.49
C ASP A 395 2.98 27.58 -25.43
N LEU A 396 2.20 26.65 -25.98
CA LEU A 396 2.73 25.64 -26.88
C LEU A 396 2.81 26.18 -28.31
N LEU A 397 3.84 25.75 -29.05
CA LEU A 397 4.03 26.11 -30.46
C LEU A 397 3.35 25.10 -31.40
N GLY A 398 3.28 25.44 -32.70
CA GLY A 398 2.72 24.59 -33.75
C GLY A 398 1.24 24.30 -33.52
N TYR A 399 0.86 23.02 -33.56
CA TYR A 399 -0.52 22.57 -33.28
C TYR A 399 -1.07 23.12 -31.95
N GLY A 400 -0.20 23.32 -30.96
CA GLY A 400 -0.60 23.92 -29.69
C GLY A 400 -1.03 25.38 -29.84
N ALA A 401 -0.28 26.18 -30.61
CA ALA A 401 -0.59 27.59 -30.83
C ALA A 401 -1.91 27.78 -31.58
N GLU A 402 -2.19 26.90 -32.56
CA GLU A 402 -3.45 26.89 -33.32
C GLU A 402 -4.69 26.64 -32.44
N ASN A 403 -4.51 25.98 -31.29
CA ASN A 403 -5.60 25.59 -30.38
C ASN A 403 -5.55 26.34 -29.02
N ASP A 404 -4.72 27.39 -28.90
CA ASP A 404 -4.45 28.09 -27.62
C ASP A 404 -4.10 27.11 -26.48
N ALA A 405 -3.31 26.07 -26.81
CA ALA A 405 -2.95 25.01 -25.89
C ALA A 405 -1.75 25.42 -25.01
N LYS A 406 -1.82 25.07 -23.73
CA LYS A 406 -0.86 25.52 -22.71
C LYS A 406 -0.40 24.37 -21.85
N LEU A 407 0.88 24.41 -21.51
CA LEU A 407 1.47 23.56 -20.48
C LEU A 407 1.55 24.36 -19.18
N GLN A 408 1.12 23.75 -18.07
CA GLN A 408 1.10 24.39 -16.76
C GLN A 408 1.84 23.53 -15.74
N ALA A 409 2.58 24.17 -14.85
CA ALA A 409 3.12 23.54 -13.64
C ALA A 409 2.38 24.12 -12.43
N TYR A 410 1.58 23.29 -11.78
CA TYR A 410 0.85 23.58 -10.56
C TYR A 410 1.67 23.06 -9.37
N LEU A 411 2.25 23.97 -8.59
CA LEU A 411 2.91 23.63 -7.34
C LEU A 411 1.86 23.60 -6.22
N TYR A 412 1.49 22.39 -5.81
CA TYR A 412 0.51 22.12 -4.76
C TYR A 412 1.13 22.37 -3.37
N PRO A 413 0.64 23.35 -2.60
CA PRO A 413 1.24 23.70 -1.32
C PRO A 413 0.92 22.65 -0.25
N ILE A 414 1.96 22.04 0.30
CA ILE A 414 1.89 21.15 1.47
C ILE A 414 2.18 21.97 2.72
N PRO A 415 1.22 22.09 3.67
CA PRO A 415 1.41 22.90 4.88
C PRO A 415 2.69 22.54 5.63
N GLN A 416 3.47 23.57 5.96
CA GLN A 416 4.70 23.45 6.74
C GLN A 416 4.50 24.09 8.13
N ASN A 417 5.29 23.66 9.12
CA ASN A 417 5.36 24.26 10.46
C ASN A 417 4.01 24.33 11.21
N VAL A 418 3.25 23.24 11.22
CA VAL A 418 2.01 23.12 12.01
C VAL A 418 2.28 22.41 13.34
N SER A 419 1.55 22.81 14.37
CA SER A 419 1.71 22.32 15.76
C SER A 419 1.21 20.90 15.97
N ASP A 420 0.18 20.50 15.22
CA ASP A 420 -0.52 19.24 15.42
C ASP A 420 -1.23 18.79 14.14
N TYR A 421 -1.65 17.52 14.13
CA TYR A 421 -2.31 16.88 13.00
C TYR A 421 -3.64 17.54 12.62
N LYS A 422 -4.43 18.00 13.60
CA LYS A 422 -5.73 18.63 13.31
C LYS A 422 -5.53 19.93 12.53
N ARG A 423 -4.55 20.75 12.92
CA ARG A 423 -4.16 21.96 12.18
C ARG A 423 -3.57 21.65 10.81
N PHE A 424 -2.83 20.55 10.68
CA PHE A 424 -2.36 20.07 9.38
C PHE A 424 -3.54 19.78 8.45
N VAL A 425 -4.54 19.02 8.92
CA VAL A 425 -5.76 18.67 8.18
C VAL A 425 -6.52 19.92 7.74
N GLU A 426 -6.75 20.87 8.65
CA GLU A 426 -7.43 22.14 8.33
C GLU A 426 -6.74 22.87 7.17
N LYS A 427 -5.41 23.04 7.24
CA LYS A 427 -4.65 23.76 6.21
C LYS A 427 -4.55 23.02 4.88
N ILE A 428 -4.33 21.70 4.89
CA ILE A 428 -4.22 20.95 3.63
C ILE A 428 -5.57 20.87 2.91
N MET A 429 -6.69 20.90 3.65
CA MET A 429 -8.02 21.02 3.06
C MET A 429 -8.22 22.35 2.31
N GLU A 430 -7.58 23.44 2.74
CA GLU A 430 -7.56 24.69 1.96
C GLU A 430 -6.88 24.48 0.61
N SER A 431 -5.74 23.78 0.58
CA SER A 431 -5.06 23.39 -0.67
C SER A 431 -5.93 22.49 -1.57
N GLU A 432 -6.68 21.54 -0.99
CA GLU A 432 -7.62 20.67 -1.71
C GLU A 432 -8.77 21.47 -2.34
N ASN A 433 -9.30 22.44 -1.60
CA ASN A 433 -10.39 23.30 -2.05
C ASN A 433 -9.91 24.22 -3.19
N LEU A 434 -8.71 24.82 -3.06
CA LEU A 434 -8.10 25.63 -4.13
C LEU A 434 -7.91 24.81 -5.40
N LEU A 435 -7.40 23.58 -5.28
CA LEU A 435 -7.24 22.68 -6.42
C LEU A 435 -8.60 22.35 -7.06
N SER A 436 -9.60 22.05 -6.23
CA SER A 436 -10.95 21.72 -6.70
C SER A 436 -11.59 22.89 -7.44
N MET A 437 -11.52 24.10 -6.88
CA MET A 437 -12.06 25.33 -7.49
C MET A 437 -11.42 25.63 -8.84
N GLN A 438 -10.12 25.35 -9.01
CA GLN A 438 -9.45 25.53 -10.31
C GLN A 438 -10.05 24.64 -11.41
N PHE A 439 -10.64 23.49 -11.06
CA PHE A 439 -11.10 22.48 -12.01
C PHE A 439 -12.60 22.21 -11.96
N GLN A 440 -13.39 23.04 -11.26
CA GLN A 440 -14.83 22.92 -11.26
C GLN A 440 -15.37 23.03 -12.70
N PRO A 441 -16.24 22.09 -13.13
CA PRO A 441 -16.93 22.21 -14.41
C PRO A 441 -17.73 23.52 -14.42
N GLN A 442 -17.59 24.33 -15.48
CA GLN A 442 -18.44 25.49 -15.72
C GLN A 442 -19.88 25.06 -16.06
#